data_AF-E3S1R3-F1
#
_entry.id   AF-E3S1R3-F1
#
_cell.length_a   1.000
_cell.length_b   1.000
_cell.length_c   1.000
_cell.angle_alpha   90.00
_cell.angle_beta   90.00
_cell.angle_gamma   90.00
#
_symmetry.space_group_name_H-M   'P 1'
#
loop_
_entity.id
_entity.type
_entity.pdbx_description
1 polymer ?
#
loop_
_entity_poly.entity_id
_entity_poly.type
_entity_poly.pdbx_seq_one_letter_code
_entity_poly.pdbx_strand_id
1 'polypeptide(L)'
;MRRETILESFQATGVWPMEPQVILKRFNNNTTRQDRTLGTAKHGDDKAKQLRQSLHSLQVQNELLHHENNGLQSALCVKQNHKKKSYPLDLQQPEEHYGGAVFWSPSKIYDARAREATKQHHAELQQLQ
;
A
#
# COMPACT_ATOMS: atom_id res chain seq x y z
N MET A 1 10.62 -13.38 -22.86
CA MET A 1 9.71 -12.39 -22.26
C MET A 1 10.45 -11.73 -21.10
N ARG A 2 10.40 -10.40 -20.93
CA ARG A 2 11.17 -9.70 -19.88
C ARG A 2 10.38 -9.65 -18.57
N ARG A 3 11.08 -9.73 -17.44
CA ARG A 3 10.49 -9.70 -16.07
C ARG A 3 9.65 -8.44 -15.84
N GLU A 4 10.14 -7.30 -16.29
CA GLU A 4 9.50 -5.99 -16.17
C GLU A 4 8.10 -5.99 -16.81
N THR A 5 7.99 -6.50 -18.04
CA THR A 5 6.72 -6.59 -18.77
C THR A 5 5.69 -7.51 -18.09
N ILE A 6 6.17 -8.53 -17.37
CA ILE A 6 5.30 -9.44 -16.60
C ILE A 6 4.77 -8.72 -15.35
N LEU A 7 5.62 -7.96 -14.66
CA LEU A 7 5.20 -7.17 -13.50
C LEU A 7 4.21 -6.06 -13.88
N GLU A 8 4.47 -5.35 -14.98
CA GLU A 8 3.54 -4.36 -15.55
C GLU A 8 2.17 -4.98 -15.89
N SER A 9 2.16 -6.21 -16.41
CA SER A 9 0.90 -6.89 -16.75
C SER A 9 0.06 -7.21 -15.51
N PHE A 10 0.67 -7.59 -14.38
CA PHE A 10 -0.04 -7.82 -13.12
C PHE A 10 -0.62 -6.52 -12.56
N GLN A 11 0.14 -5.43 -12.65
CA GLN A 11 -0.32 -4.11 -12.22
C GLN A 11 -1.46 -3.59 -13.09
N ALA A 12 -1.37 -3.74 -14.42
CA ALA A 12 -2.38 -3.26 -15.36
C ALA A 12 -3.70 -4.04 -15.25
N THR A 13 -3.64 -5.35 -14.99
CA THR A 13 -4.82 -6.22 -14.90
C THR A 13 -5.36 -6.37 -13.47
N GLY A 14 -4.61 -5.95 -12.46
CA GLY A 14 -4.96 -6.12 -11.05
C GLY A 14 -4.93 -7.56 -10.56
N VAL A 15 -4.46 -8.50 -11.39
CA VAL A 15 -4.36 -9.92 -11.03
C VAL A 15 -3.02 -10.15 -10.34
N TRP A 16 -3.05 -10.31 -9.01
CA TRP A 16 -1.88 -10.62 -8.20
C TRP A 16 -1.90 -12.10 -7.78
N PRO A 17 -1.08 -12.97 -8.38
CA PRO A 17 -0.97 -14.36 -7.94
C PRO A 17 -0.41 -14.40 -6.51
N MET A 18 -0.86 -15.38 -5.71
CA MET A 18 -0.29 -15.65 -4.38
C MET A 18 1.23 -15.86 -4.41
N GLU A 19 1.75 -16.46 -5.50
CA GLU A 19 3.18 -16.76 -5.66
C GLU A 19 3.71 -16.21 -7.00
N PRO A 20 3.94 -14.89 -7.13
CA PRO A 20 4.36 -14.29 -8.40
C PRO A 20 5.76 -14.77 -8.83
N GLN A 21 6.60 -15.16 -7.88
CA GLN A 21 7.96 -15.65 -8.15
C GLN A 21 7.98 -16.97 -8.93
N VAL A 22 6.97 -17.83 -8.77
CA VAL A 22 6.87 -19.10 -9.52
C VAL A 22 6.65 -18.84 -11.00
N ILE A 23 5.85 -17.81 -11.32
CA ILE A 23 5.59 -17.38 -12.69
C ILE A 23 6.85 -16.74 -13.27
N LEU A 24 7.51 -15.86 -12.51
CA LEU A 24 8.75 -15.21 -12.93
C LEU A 24 9.88 -16.21 -13.22
N LYS A 25 9.98 -17.30 -12.46
CA LYS A 25 10.97 -18.37 -12.66
C LYS A 25 10.75 -19.13 -13.97
N ARG A 26 9.50 -19.32 -14.39
CA ARG A 26 9.14 -20.04 -15.62
C ARG A 26 9.53 -19.30 -16.90
N PHE A 27 9.52 -17.96 -16.86
CA PHE A 27 9.81 -17.11 -18.01
C PHE A 27 11.26 -16.58 -18.03
N ASN A 28 12.12 -17.08 -17.14
CA ASN A 28 13.51 -16.68 -17.08
C ASN A 28 14.32 -17.47 -18.14
N ASN A 29 14.64 -16.82 -19.26
CA ASN A 29 15.29 -17.42 -20.43
C ASN A 29 16.80 -17.68 -20.28
N ASN A 30 17.32 -17.79 -19.06
CA ASN A 30 18.76 -17.86 -18.75
C ASN A 30 19.25 -19.24 -18.31
N THR A 31 18.40 -20.27 -18.36
CA THR A 31 18.86 -21.66 -18.28
C THR A 31 18.81 -22.28 -19.68
N THR A 32 20.00 -22.68 -20.16
CA THR A 32 20.26 -23.40 -21.43
C THR A 32 20.50 -22.54 -22.69
N ARG A 33 21.57 -21.74 -22.67
CA ARG A 33 22.36 -21.46 -23.89
C ARG A 33 23.86 -21.49 -23.58
N GLN A 34 24.32 -22.62 -23.03
CA GLN A 34 25.73 -22.97 -23.07
C GLN A 34 25.88 -24.08 -24.10
N ASP A 35 26.24 -23.74 -25.33
CA ASP A 35 27.15 -24.61 -26.07
C ASP A 35 28.09 -23.77 -26.96
N ARG A 36 29.39 -24.08 -26.80
CA ARG A 36 30.58 -23.76 -27.63
C ARG A 36 31.00 -22.30 -27.79
N THR A 37 32.06 -21.92 -27.08
CA THR A 37 33.34 -21.56 -27.71
C THR A 37 34.43 -21.40 -26.66
N LEU A 38 35.43 -22.27 -26.77
CA LEU A 38 36.68 -22.32 -26.02
C LEU A 38 37.49 -21.04 -26.27
N GLY A 39 38.12 -20.47 -25.23
CA GLY A 39 39.05 -19.35 -25.38
C GLY A 39 39.56 -18.86 -24.03
N THR A 40 40.78 -19.20 -23.71
CA THR A 40 41.52 -18.91 -22.48
C THR A 40 41.79 -17.42 -22.29
N ALA A 41 40.84 -16.70 -21.67
CA ALA A 41 41.02 -15.40 -20.98
C ALA A 41 39.81 -15.00 -20.09
N LYS A 42 38.88 -15.93 -19.77
CA LYS A 42 37.51 -15.56 -19.31
C LYS A 42 37.26 -15.61 -17.81
N HIS A 43 38.21 -16.09 -17.00
CA HIS A 43 37.94 -16.40 -15.60
C HIS A 43 37.60 -15.16 -14.72
N GLY A 44 38.16 -13.99 -15.03
CA GLY A 44 37.81 -12.73 -14.35
C GLY A 44 36.44 -12.18 -14.75
N ASP A 45 36.08 -12.31 -16.03
CA ASP A 45 34.82 -11.81 -16.58
C ASP A 45 33.63 -12.68 -16.14
N ASP A 46 33.83 -14.00 -16.00
CA ASP A 46 32.81 -14.91 -15.48
C ASP A 46 32.49 -14.64 -14.00
N LYS A 47 33.52 -14.35 -13.18
CA LYS A 47 33.34 -13.95 -11.76
C LYS A 47 32.65 -12.59 -11.64
N ALA A 48 33.00 -11.62 -12.49
CA ALA A 48 32.33 -10.32 -12.52
C ALA A 48 30.85 -10.44 -12.92
N LYS A 49 30.53 -11.30 -13.90
CA LYS A 49 29.15 -11.60 -14.28
C LYS A 49 28.37 -12.27 -13.15
N GLN A 50 28.98 -13.24 -12.45
CA GLN A 50 28.38 -13.87 -11.28
C GLN A 50 28.10 -12.85 -10.17
N LEU A 51 29.06 -11.97 -9.88
CA LEU A 51 28.89 -10.91 -8.89
C LEU A 51 27.74 -9.96 -9.28
N ARG A 52 27.67 -9.54 -10.53
CA ARG A 52 26.60 -8.67 -11.04
C ARG A 52 25.23 -9.34 -10.95
N GLN A 53 25.15 -10.64 -11.24
CA GLN A 53 23.91 -11.42 -11.08
C GLN A 53 23.49 -11.51 -9.62
N SER A 54 24.43 -11.81 -8.71
CA SER A 54 24.18 -11.86 -7.27
C SER A 54 23.73 -10.50 -6.72
N LEU A 55 24.40 -9.41 -7.13
CA LEU A 55 24.03 -8.05 -6.74
C LEU A 55 22.62 -7.70 -7.22
N HIS A 56 22.31 -7.97 -8.49
CA HIS A 56 20.97 -7.73 -9.01
C HIS A 56 19.91 -8.57 -8.29
N SER A 57 20.21 -9.84 -7.99
CA SER A 57 19.32 -10.69 -7.21
C SER A 57 19.05 -10.12 -5.81
N LEU A 58 20.09 -9.65 -5.11
CA LEU A 58 19.96 -9.03 -3.80
C LEU A 58 19.20 -7.71 -3.86
N GLN A 59 19.43 -6.89 -4.89
CA GLN A 59 18.69 -5.65 -5.09
C GLN A 59 17.19 -5.94 -5.22
N VAL A 60 16.80 -6.89 -6.08
CA VAL A 60 15.39 -7.23 -6.26
C VAL A 60 14.77 -7.81 -4.99
N GLN A 61 15.52 -8.61 -4.23
CA GLN A 61 15.05 -9.12 -2.94
C GLN A 61 14.81 -7.98 -1.94
N ASN A 62 15.73 -7.01 -1.84
CA ASN A 62 15.54 -5.84 -0.98
C ASN A 62 14.34 -5.00 -1.39
N GLU A 63 14.19 -4.71 -2.69
CA GLU A 63 13.02 -3.97 -3.19
C GLU A 63 11.71 -4.70 -2.83
N LEU A 64 11.65 -6.02 -3.02
CA LEU A 64 10.49 -6.82 -2.65
C LEU A 64 10.19 -6.75 -1.15
N LEU A 65 11.21 -6.89 -0.31
CA LEU A 65 11.08 -6.78 1.15
C LEU A 65 10.61 -5.38 1.57
N HIS A 66 11.06 -4.33 0.90
CA HIS A 66 10.58 -2.97 1.15
C HIS A 66 9.10 -2.82 0.80
N HIS A 67 8.67 -3.35 -0.35
CA HIS A 67 7.26 -3.33 -0.73
C HIS A 67 6.38 -4.11 0.25
N GLU A 68 6.83 -5.28 0.71
CA GLU A 68 6.12 -6.07 1.71
C GLU A 68 5.99 -5.31 3.04
N ASN A 69 7.09 -4.75 3.55
CA ASN A 69 7.07 -3.93 4.77
C ASN A 69 6.13 -2.73 4.65
N ASN A 70 6.15 -2.02 3.51
CA ASN A 70 5.26 -0.90 3.26
C ASN A 70 3.78 -1.34 3.21
N GLY A 71 3.51 -2.50 2.60
CA GLY A 71 2.18 -3.12 2.59
C GLY A 71 1.68 -3.49 3.98
N LEU A 72 2.54 -4.10 4.80
CA LEU A 72 2.23 -4.46 6.20
C LEU A 72 1.97 -3.22 7.05
N GLN A 73 2.79 -2.17 6.92
CA GLN A 73 2.58 -0.90 7.61
C GLN A 73 1.25 -0.24 7.20
N SER A 74 0.92 -0.24 5.91
CA SER A 74 -0.34 0.29 5.41
C SER A 74 -1.54 -0.49 5.96
N ALA A 75 -1.48 -1.82 5.94
CA ALA A 75 -2.51 -2.68 6.51
C ALA A 75 -2.67 -2.45 8.02
N LEU A 76 -1.57 -2.25 8.74
CA LEU A 76 -1.58 -1.93 10.17
C LEU A 76 -2.22 -0.56 10.44
N CYS A 77 -1.88 0.46 9.66
CA CYS A 77 -2.50 1.78 9.73
C CYS A 77 -4.02 1.71 9.53
N VAL A 78 -4.48 0.99 8.51
CA VAL A 78 -5.91 0.76 8.25
C VAL A 78 -6.57 0.06 9.44
N LYS A 79 -5.96 -1.00 9.99
CA LYS A 79 -6.49 -1.69 11.18
C LYS A 79 -6.54 -0.77 12.40
N GLN A 80 -5.52 0.06 12.62
CA GLN A 80 -5.49 1.00 13.73
C GLN A 80 -6.57 2.07 13.57
N ASN A 81 -6.79 2.57 12.36
CA ASN A 81 -7.87 3.50 12.05
C ASN A 81 -9.24 2.85 12.22
N HIS A 82 -9.40 1.58 11.85
CA HIS A 82 -10.65 0.83 12.07
C HIS A 82 -10.98 0.66 13.56
N LYS A 83 -9.97 0.57 14.44
CA LYS A 83 -10.17 0.57 15.89
C LYS A 83 -10.55 1.94 16.47
N LYS A 84 -10.31 3.05 15.76
CA LYS A 84 -10.71 4.38 16.22
C LYS A 84 -12.22 4.49 16.09
N LYS A 85 -12.90 4.63 17.23
CA LYS A 85 -14.35 4.86 17.24
C LYS A 85 -14.62 6.20 16.55
N SER A 86 -15.35 6.17 15.44
CA SER A 86 -15.90 7.40 14.87
C SER A 86 -17.04 7.86 15.76
N TYR A 87 -16.89 9.00 16.42
CA TYR A 87 -18.01 9.65 17.08
C TYR A 87 -18.82 10.39 16.01
N PRO A 88 -20.11 10.04 15.80
CA PRO A 88 -20.93 10.76 14.85
C PRO A 88 -21.12 12.20 15.33
N LEU A 89 -20.87 13.16 14.44
CA LEU A 89 -21.14 14.57 14.69
C LEU A 89 -22.64 14.76 14.89
N ASP A 90 -23.05 15.43 15.97
CA ASP A 90 -24.46 15.67 16.27
C ASP A 90 -25.07 16.70 15.31
N LEU A 91 -25.63 16.21 14.21
CA LEU A 91 -26.34 17.01 13.22
C LEU A 91 -27.82 17.13 13.63
N GLN A 92 -28.16 18.15 14.44
CA GLN A 92 -29.56 18.43 14.81
C GLN A 92 -30.44 18.54 13.56
N GLN A 93 -31.40 17.63 13.43
CA GLN A 93 -32.38 17.65 12.35
C GLN A 93 -33.40 18.78 12.58
N PRO A 94 -33.86 19.48 11.52
CA PRO A 94 -34.98 20.41 11.63
C PRO A 94 -36.27 19.70 12.09
N GLU A 95 -37.08 20.34 12.92
CA GLU A 95 -38.32 19.78 13.49
C GLU A 95 -39.37 19.40 12.42
N GLU A 96 -39.38 20.08 11.28
CA GLU A 96 -40.37 19.88 10.20
C GLU A 96 -39.95 18.81 9.17
N HIS A 97 -39.17 17.81 9.56
CA HIS A 97 -38.62 16.86 8.59
C HIS A 97 -39.61 15.74 8.21
N TYR A 98 -40.23 15.86 7.03
CA TYR A 98 -41.22 14.90 6.51
C TYR A 98 -40.63 13.63 5.87
N GLY A 99 -39.41 13.22 6.23
CA GLY A 99 -38.83 11.91 5.86
C GLY A 99 -38.12 11.83 4.50
N GLY A 100 -37.62 12.94 3.97
CA GLY A 100 -36.82 12.98 2.73
C GLY A 100 -35.31 12.88 2.94
N ALA A 101 -34.52 12.89 1.87
CA ALA A 101 -33.07 13.02 2.00
C ALA A 101 -32.70 14.39 2.61
N VAL A 102 -31.92 14.42 3.69
CA VAL A 102 -31.44 15.66 4.33
C VAL A 102 -30.14 16.12 3.67
N PHE A 103 -30.14 17.31 3.07
CA PHE A 103 -28.92 17.93 2.53
C PHE A 103 -28.15 18.67 3.63
N TRP A 104 -26.94 18.20 3.94
CA TRP A 104 -26.04 18.83 4.91
C TRP A 104 -25.03 19.73 4.18
N SER A 105 -25.34 21.02 4.06
CA SER A 105 -24.41 21.99 3.50
C SER A 105 -23.15 22.13 4.38
N PRO A 106 -22.00 22.55 3.83
CA PRO A 106 -20.78 22.77 4.62
C PRO A 106 -20.99 23.66 5.85
N SER A 107 -21.82 24.71 5.73
CA SER A 107 -22.17 25.60 6.85
C SER A 107 -22.80 24.84 8.03
N LYS A 108 -23.73 23.91 7.77
CA LYS A 108 -24.37 23.10 8.81
C LYS A 108 -23.38 22.18 9.54
N ILE A 109 -22.37 21.69 8.82
CA ILE A 109 -21.28 20.90 9.43
C ILE A 109 -20.43 21.77 10.35
N TYR A 110 -20.11 23.00 9.94
CA TYR A 110 -19.41 23.95 10.80
C TYR A 110 -20.20 24.27 12.07
N ASP A 111 -21.50 24.55 11.95
CA ASP A 111 -22.37 24.85 13.10
C ASP A 111 -22.45 23.68 14.10
N ALA A 112 -22.49 22.44 13.60
CA ALA A 112 -22.47 21.25 14.45
C ALA A 112 -21.14 21.11 15.22
N ARG A 113 -20.00 21.34 14.55
CA ARG A 113 -18.69 21.32 15.20
C ARG A 113 -18.53 22.43 16.24
N ALA A 114 -19.02 23.63 15.93
CA ALA A 114 -19.00 24.75 16.88
C ALA A 114 -19.78 24.42 18.16
N ARG A 115 -20.94 23.77 18.03
CA ARG A 115 -21.73 23.27 19.17
C ARG A 115 -21.01 22.19 19.97
N GLU A 116 -20.35 21.24 19.31
CA GLU A 116 -19.56 20.23 20.04
C GLU A 116 -18.41 20.87 20.83
N ALA A 117 -17.71 21.85 20.25
CA ALA A 117 -16.63 22.55 20.93
C ALA A 117 -17.14 23.29 22.18
N THR A 118 -18.31 23.95 22.12
CA THR A 118 -18.90 24.60 23.29
C THR A 118 -19.36 23.60 24.33
N LYS A 119 -19.96 22.47 23.92
CA LYS A 119 -20.33 21.36 24.83
C LYS A 119 -19.08 20.80 25.55
N GLN A 120 -17.99 20.58 24.84
CA GLN A 120 -16.72 20.09 25.40
C GLN A 120 -16.15 21.09 26.41
N HIS A 121 -16.06 22.36 26.04
CA HIS A 121 -15.56 23.40 26.94
C HIS A 121 -16.39 23.52 28.22
N HIS A 122 -17.72 23.45 28.10
CA HIS A 122 -18.59 23.48 29.26
C HIS A 122 -18.40 22.25 30.17
N ALA A 123 -18.26 21.05 29.58
CA ALA A 123 -17.99 19.83 30.32
C ALA A 123 -16.64 19.87 31.04
N GLU A 124 -15.60 20.44 30.43
CA GLU A 124 -14.29 20.64 31.07
C GLU A 124 -14.39 21.55 32.29
N LEU A 125 -15.11 22.67 32.20
CA LEU A 125 -15.31 23.57 33.33
C LEU A 125 -16.06 22.90 34.48
N GLN A 126 -17.06 22.06 34.18
CA GLN A 126 -17.80 21.31 35.19
C GLN A 126 -16.93 20.25 35.89
N GLN A 127 -15.95 19.65 35.21
CA GLN A 127 -15.05 18.66 35.82
C GLN A 127 -14.02 19.29 36.78
N LEU A 128 -13.81 20.60 36.69
CA LEU A 128 -12.86 21.34 37.53
C LEU A 128 -13.51 21.95 38.79
N GLN A 129 -14.84 21.92 38.90
CA GLN A 129 -15.61 22.35 40.07
C GLN A 129 -15.81 21.21 41.08
#